data_AF-A0A382JRU9-F1
#
_entry.id   AF-A0A382JRU9-F1
#
_cell.length_a   1.000
_cell.length_b   1.000
_cell.length_c   1.000
_cell.angle_alpha   90.00
_cell.angle_beta   90.00
_cell.angle_gamma   90.00
#
_symmetry.space_group_name_H-M   'P 1'
#
loop_
_entity.id
_entity.type
_entity.pdbx_description
1 polymer ?
#
loop_
_entity_poly.entity_id
_entity_poly.type
_entity_poly.pdbx_seq_one_letter_code
_entity_poly.pdbx_strand_id
1 'polypeptide(L)'
;IEVQENVASGRVRANVRDVAADKYVAGVHVKAIGSSDSTFKSGETDLRGIYVADALNGAATVIARDEQNRYAFYRGKTPLGNAVPRKQPQSKPKPAKKGSKGLNYQQNLQFQNEAIQGSNWKNYDQLRRGKNRGVQIQQVK
;
A
#
# COMPACT_ATOMS: atom_id res chain seq x y z
N ILE A 1 5.41 13.25 6.83
CA ILE A 1 6.81 13.57 6.48
C ILE A 1 6.78 14.35 5.17
N GLU A 2 7.52 15.45 5.11
CA GLU A 2 7.64 16.28 3.91
C GLU A 2 9.05 16.10 3.36
N VAL A 3 9.18 15.88 2.06
CA VAL A 3 10.47 15.59 1.44
C VAL A 3 10.71 16.50 0.25
N GLN A 4 11.89 17.10 0.22
CA GLN A 4 12.39 17.91 -0.90
C GLN A 4 13.56 17.17 -1.53
N GLU A 5 13.47 16.97 -2.85
CA GLU A 5 14.47 16.25 -3.62
C GLU A 5 15.24 17.23 -4.51
N ASN A 6 16.57 17.13 -4.52
CA ASN A 6 17.44 17.81 -5.47
C ASN A 6 18.02 16.78 -6.43
N VAL A 7 17.54 16.82 -7.68
CA VAL A 7 17.86 15.84 -8.72
C VAL A 7 19.35 15.81 -9.04
N ALA A 8 19.98 16.97 -9.21
CA ALA A 8 21.37 17.09 -9.68
C ALA A 8 22.39 16.55 -8.66
N SER A 9 22.18 16.82 -7.38
CA SER A 9 23.11 16.41 -6.30
C SER A 9 22.74 15.07 -5.66
N GLY A 10 21.57 14.52 -5.95
CA GLY A 10 21.03 13.38 -5.22
C GLY A 10 20.73 13.68 -3.75
N ARG A 11 20.57 14.97 -3.39
CA ARG A 11 20.28 15.40 -2.03
C ARG A 11 18.78 15.28 -1.74
N VAL A 12 18.45 14.71 -0.60
CA VAL A 12 17.09 14.59 -0.07
C VAL A 12 17.05 15.25 1.30
N ARG A 13 16.13 16.20 1.47
CA ARG A 13 15.81 16.82 2.76
C ARG A 13 14.45 16.34 3.22
N ALA A 14 14.40 15.72 4.38
CA ALA A 14 13.17 15.22 5.00
C ALA A 14 12.86 16.02 6.26
N ASN A 15 11.68 16.64 6.30
CA ASN A 15 11.14 17.28 7.48
C ASN A 15 10.10 16.34 8.13
N VAL A 16 10.34 15.97 9.38
CA VAL A 16 9.46 15.09 10.15
C VAL A 16 8.63 15.90 11.12
N ARG A 17 7.31 15.80 10.98
CA ARG A 17 6.33 16.50 11.80
C ARG A 17 5.36 15.49 12.40
N ASP A 18 5.06 15.67 13.68
CA ASP A 18 3.92 15.05 14.34
C ASP A 18 2.67 15.83 13.96
N VAL A 19 1.76 15.17 13.25
CA VAL A 19 0.52 15.78 12.75
C VAL A 19 -0.50 15.97 13.88
N ALA A 20 -0.45 15.16 14.93
CA ALA A 20 -1.35 15.26 16.07
C ALA A 20 -0.96 16.41 17.00
N ALA A 21 0.35 16.59 17.22
CA ALA A 21 0.88 17.67 18.06
C ALA A 21 1.20 18.95 17.26
N ASP A 22 1.04 18.91 15.94
CA ASP A 22 1.34 19.98 14.98
C ASP A 22 2.80 20.51 15.06
N LYS A 23 3.75 19.68 15.51
CA LYS A 23 5.14 20.06 15.83
C LYS A 23 6.17 19.23 15.08
N TYR A 24 7.32 19.83 14.75
CA TYR A 24 8.47 19.09 14.25
C TYR A 24 9.12 18.27 15.36
N VAL A 25 9.55 17.04 15.04
CA VAL A 25 10.04 16.08 16.04
C VAL A 25 11.52 15.81 15.80
N ALA A 26 12.33 16.06 16.83
CA ALA A 26 13.76 15.76 16.87
C ALA A 26 14.01 14.30 17.29
N GLY A 27 15.19 13.77 16.98
CA GLY A 27 15.59 12.41 17.41
C GLY A 27 14.86 11.28 16.68
N VAL A 28 14.14 11.57 15.59
CA VAL A 28 13.47 10.54 14.80
C VAL A 28 14.50 9.82 13.95
N HIS A 29 14.55 8.50 14.03
CA HIS A 29 15.44 7.69 13.18
C HIS A 29 14.94 7.71 11.74
N VAL A 30 15.75 8.24 10.84
CA VAL A 30 15.45 8.29 9.41
C VAL A 30 16.44 7.45 8.63
N LYS A 31 15.91 6.62 7.72
CA LYS A 31 16.68 5.84 6.74
C LYS A 31 16.25 6.26 5.35
N ALA A 32 17.22 6.58 4.51
CA ALA A 32 17.00 6.92 3.12
C ALA A 32 17.81 5.99 2.20
N ILE A 33 17.21 5.58 1.09
CA ILE A 33 17.85 4.74 0.07
C ILE A 33 17.38 5.17 -1.32
N GLY A 34 18.28 5.27 -2.28
CA GLY A 34 17.93 5.36 -3.68
C GLY A 34 17.74 3.99 -4.31
N SER A 35 16.85 3.87 -5.31
CA SER A 35 16.61 2.58 -6.00
C SER A 35 17.85 1.96 -6.66
N SER A 36 18.84 2.78 -6.98
CA SER A 36 20.12 2.34 -7.57
C SER A 36 21.23 2.22 -6.53
N ASP A 37 20.95 2.49 -5.25
CA ASP A 37 21.88 2.30 -4.15
C ASP A 37 21.81 0.88 -3.57
N SER A 38 22.89 0.44 -2.93
CA SER A 38 22.98 -0.85 -2.23
C SER A 38 22.91 -0.72 -0.70
N THR A 39 23.07 0.50 -0.17
CA THR A 39 23.18 0.77 1.26
C THR A 39 22.20 1.86 1.69
N PHE A 40 21.71 1.75 2.92
CA PHE A 40 20.85 2.75 3.52
C PHE A 40 21.68 3.85 4.18
N LYS A 41 21.36 5.11 3.90
CA LYS A 41 21.86 6.26 4.64
C LYS A 41 20.95 6.48 5.83
N SER A 42 21.49 6.23 7.01
CA SER A 42 20.74 6.31 8.27
C SER A 42 21.22 7.52 9.08
N GLY A 43 20.31 8.13 9.83
CA GLY A 43 20.63 9.14 10.82
C GLY A 43 19.41 9.52 11.64
N GLU A 44 19.52 10.60 12.40
CA GLU A 44 18.45 11.13 13.22
C GLU A 44 18.09 12.55 12.77
N THR A 45 16.85 12.97 13.05
CA THR A 45 16.45 14.36 12.81
C THR A 45 17.07 15.30 13.83
N ASP A 46 17.47 16.49 13.37
CA ASP A 46 17.95 17.57 14.25
C ASP A 46 16.80 18.17 15.11
N LEU A 47 17.11 19.17 15.95
CA LEU A 47 16.12 19.87 16.79
C LEU A 47 14.98 20.53 16.00
N ARG A 48 15.11 20.70 14.69
CA ARG A 48 14.09 21.26 13.80
C ARG A 48 13.29 20.16 13.08
N GLY A 49 13.53 18.90 13.41
CA GLY A 49 12.92 17.75 12.76
C GLY A 49 13.45 17.50 11.35
N ILE A 50 14.67 17.95 11.04
CA ILE A 50 15.22 17.90 9.68
C ILE A 50 16.29 16.83 9.59
N TYR A 51 16.19 16.00 8.56
CA TYR A 51 17.20 15.04 8.16
C TYR A 51 17.62 15.33 6.71
N VAL A 52 18.93 15.31 6.45
CA VAL A 52 19.49 15.51 5.10
C VAL A 52 20.34 14.30 4.75
N ALA A 53 20.06 13.70 3.59
CA ALA A 53 20.89 12.67 3.01
C ALA A 53 21.36 13.10 1.62
N ASP A 54 22.66 13.00 1.39
CA ASP A 54 23.30 13.36 0.13
C ASP A 54 23.56 12.16 -0.75
N ALA A 55 23.82 12.36 -2.04
CA ALA A 55 24.31 11.35 -2.98
C ALA A 55 23.44 10.07 -3.02
N LEU A 56 22.12 10.20 -2.99
CA LEU A 56 21.21 9.11 -3.32
C LEU A 56 21.13 8.93 -4.83
N ASN A 57 21.12 7.69 -5.30
CA ASN A 57 21.01 7.37 -6.72
C ASN A 57 19.71 6.62 -7.03
N GLY A 58 18.94 7.12 -7.99
CA GLY A 58 17.66 6.56 -8.40
C GLY A 58 16.48 7.13 -7.60
N ALA A 59 15.35 6.42 -7.60
CA ALA A 59 14.15 6.87 -6.90
C ALA A 59 14.34 6.80 -5.38
N ALA A 60 14.18 7.92 -4.68
CA ALA A 60 14.38 7.97 -3.24
C ALA A 60 13.26 7.27 -2.48
N THR A 61 13.63 6.51 -1.46
CA THR A 61 12.72 5.98 -0.44
C THR A 61 13.23 6.44 0.91
N VAL A 62 12.39 7.15 1.65
CA VAL A 62 12.69 7.66 3.00
C VAL A 62 11.74 7.02 3.99
N ILE A 63 12.30 6.52 5.08
CA ILE A 63 11.60 5.83 6.15
C ILE A 63 11.97 6.53 7.45
N ALA A 64 10.99 7.11 8.14
CA ALA A 64 11.18 7.69 9.45
C ALA A 64 10.49 6.80 10.50
N ARG A 65 11.17 6.59 11.63
CA ARG A 65 10.67 5.84 12.79
C ARG A 65 10.91 6.63 14.07
N ASP A 66 9.82 6.88 14.77
CA ASP A 66 9.83 7.54 16.09
C ASP A 66 10.03 6.52 17.23
N GLU A 67 10.33 7.00 18.44
CA GLU A 67 10.54 6.17 19.64
C GLU A 67 9.31 5.33 19.99
N GLN A 68 8.10 5.87 19.77
CA GLN A 68 6.83 5.16 19.98
C GLN A 68 6.49 4.21 18.82
N ASN A 69 7.48 3.81 18.01
CA ASN A 69 7.33 2.90 16.87
C ASN A 69 6.35 3.39 15.78
N ARG A 70 6.18 4.71 15.67
CA ARG A 70 5.39 5.32 14.59
C ARG A 70 6.25 5.42 13.34
N TYR A 71 5.68 5.07 12.19
CA TYR A 71 6.39 5.09 10.92
C TYR A 71 5.81 6.11 9.96
N ALA A 72 6.69 6.78 9.22
CA ALA A 72 6.33 7.57 8.06
C ALA A 72 7.17 7.12 6.86
N PHE A 73 6.49 6.95 5.73
CA PHE A 73 7.11 6.52 4.48
C PHE A 73 6.96 7.60 3.43
N TYR A 74 8.03 7.81 2.67
CA TYR A 74 8.01 8.60 1.47
C TYR A 74 8.69 7.84 0.34
N ARG A 75 8.07 7.86 -0.83
CA ARG A 75 8.57 7.22 -2.05
C ARG A 75 8.56 8.22 -3.19
N GLY A 76 9.74 8.71 -3.53
CA GLY A 76 9.99 9.54 -4.69
C GLY A 76 9.75 8.77 -6.00
N LYS A 77 9.38 9.51 -7.04
CA LYS A 77 9.22 8.98 -8.41
C LYS A 77 10.35 9.45 -9.32
N THR A 78 10.97 10.58 -8.99
CA THR A 78 12.02 11.19 -9.78
C THR A 78 13.34 10.46 -9.50
N PRO A 79 14.05 9.98 -10.53
CA PRO A 79 15.38 9.44 -10.33
C PRO A 79 16.35 10.57 -9.95
N LEU A 80 17.09 10.36 -8.87
CA LEU A 80 18.06 11.32 -8.33
C LEU A 80 19.49 10.90 -8.66
N GLY A 81 20.41 11.88 -8.69
CA GLY A 81 21.84 11.65 -8.87
C GLY A 81 22.19 10.98 -10.20
N ASN A 82 23.26 10.19 -10.20
CA ASN A 82 23.73 9.47 -11.39
C ASN A 82 23.02 8.12 -11.50
N ALA A 83 21.69 8.15 -11.51
CA ALA A 83 20.87 6.95 -11.61
C ALA A 83 21.11 6.24 -12.95
N VAL A 84 22.03 5.28 -12.97
CA VAL A 84 22.05 4.27 -14.03
C VAL A 84 20.76 3.47 -13.87
N PRO A 85 19.95 3.28 -14.93
CA PRO A 85 18.80 2.40 -14.85
C PRO A 85 19.31 1.00 -14.55
N ARG A 86 19.24 0.61 -13.27
CA ARG A 86 19.48 -0.77 -12.86
C ARG A 86 18.38 -1.57 -13.55
N LYS A 87 18.73 -2.28 -14.63
CA LYS A 87 17.86 -3.32 -15.18
C LYS A 87 17.46 -4.16 -13.98
N GLN A 88 16.20 -4.09 -13.58
CA GLN A 88 15.65 -5.04 -12.62
C GLN A 88 16.12 -6.39 -13.12
N PRO A 89 16.65 -7.29 -12.26
CA PRO A 89 16.92 -8.63 -12.69
C PRO A 89 15.61 -9.12 -13.29
N GLN A 90 15.55 -9.22 -14.62
CA GLN A 90 14.47 -9.89 -15.30
C GLN A 90 14.43 -11.22 -14.59
N SER A 91 13.37 -11.46 -13.83
CA SER A 91 13.09 -12.78 -13.33
C SER A 91 13.12 -13.64 -14.59
N LYS A 92 14.21 -14.41 -14.77
CA LYS A 92 14.26 -15.43 -15.82
C LYS A 92 12.95 -16.18 -15.64
N PRO A 93 12.07 -16.25 -16.66
CA PRO A 93 10.81 -16.94 -16.50
C PRO A 93 11.16 -18.33 -15.99
N LYS A 94 10.84 -18.62 -14.72
CA LYS A 94 10.96 -19.96 -14.19
C LYS A 94 10.09 -20.81 -15.11
N PRO A 95 10.60 -21.92 -15.68
CA PRO A 95 9.75 -22.80 -16.46
C PRO A 95 8.53 -23.13 -15.62
N ALA A 96 7.35 -22.86 -16.17
CA ALA A 96 6.09 -23.09 -15.48
C ALA A 96 6.08 -24.55 -15.01
N LYS A 97 6.13 -24.77 -13.69
CA LYS A 97 5.86 -26.09 -13.13
C LYS A 97 4.42 -26.41 -13.48
N LYS A 98 4.20 -27.21 -14.53
CA LYS A 98 2.94 -27.92 -14.78
C LYS A 98 2.70 -28.77 -13.52
N GLY A 99 1.84 -28.32 -12.61
CA GLY A 99 1.53 -29.12 -11.42
C GLY A 99 0.98 -28.43 -10.19
N SER A 100 0.77 -27.12 -10.16
CA SER A 100 -0.10 -26.52 -9.14
C SER A 100 -1.37 -26.04 -9.82
N LYS A 101 -2.49 -26.77 -9.63
CA LYS A 101 -3.82 -26.18 -9.76
C LYS A 101 -3.79 -24.93 -8.90
N GLY A 102 -3.64 -23.77 -9.54
CA GLY A 102 -3.69 -22.50 -8.84
C GLY A 102 -4.97 -22.51 -8.03
N LEU A 103 -4.87 -22.19 -6.74
CA LEU A 103 -6.06 -21.92 -5.94
C LEU A 103 -6.79 -20.79 -6.66
N ASN A 104 -7.78 -21.15 -7.46
CA ASN A 104 -8.58 -20.22 -8.22
C ASN A 104 -9.52 -19.56 -7.21
N TYR A 105 -9.05 -18.50 -6.57
CA TYR A 105 -9.86 -17.70 -5.65
C TYR A 105 -11.15 -17.18 -6.33
N GLN A 106 -11.13 -17.08 -7.67
CA GLN A 106 -12.30 -16.77 -8.50
C GLN A 106 -13.34 -17.90 -8.54
N GLN A 107 -12.94 -19.18 -8.44
CA GLN A 107 -13.88 -20.31 -8.48
C GLN A 107 -14.77 -20.32 -7.24
N ASN A 108 -14.23 -19.99 -6.06
CA ASN A 108 -15.04 -19.92 -4.84
C ASN A 108 -16.10 -18.80 -4.94
N LEU A 109 -15.71 -17.64 -5.50
CA LEU A 109 -16.64 -16.53 -5.73
C LEU A 109 -17.73 -16.88 -6.76
N GLN A 110 -17.37 -17.57 -7.84
CA GLN A 110 -18.31 -18.03 -8.85
C GLN A 110 -19.30 -19.06 -8.27
N PHE A 111 -18.80 -20.05 -7.53
CA PHE A 111 -19.63 -21.07 -6.92
C PHE A 111 -20.61 -20.49 -5.88
N GLN A 112 -20.14 -19.56 -5.04
CA GLN A 112 -20.99 -18.90 -4.05
C GLN A 112 -22.07 -18.03 -4.72
N ASN A 113 -21.73 -17.30 -5.78
CA ASN A 113 -22.70 -16.49 -6.52
C ASN A 113 -23.76 -17.34 -7.23
N GLU A 114 -23.36 -18.44 -7.88
CA GLU A 114 -24.30 -19.37 -8.52
C GLU A 114 -25.25 -20.00 -7.49
N ALA A 115 -24.74 -20.38 -6.32
CA ALA A 115 -25.55 -20.94 -5.24
C ALA A 115 -26.60 -19.93 -4.73
N ILE A 116 -26.20 -18.67 -4.51
CA ILE A 116 -27.11 -17.59 -4.06
C ILE A 116 -28.16 -17.27 -5.12
N GLN A 117 -27.77 -17.19 -6.40
CA GLN A 117 -28.71 -16.91 -7.49
C GLN A 117 -29.70 -18.06 -7.69
N GLY A 118 -29.24 -19.31 -7.59
CA GLY A 118 -30.08 -20.49 -7.68
C GLY A 118 -31.08 -20.61 -6.52
N SER A 119 -30.68 -20.32 -5.29
CA SER A 119 -31.59 -20.32 -4.13
C SER A 119 -32.64 -19.23 -4.23
N ASN A 120 -32.26 -18.02 -4.68
CA ASN A 120 -33.19 -16.92 -4.86
C ASN A 120 -34.25 -17.22 -5.93
N TRP A 121 -33.84 -17.82 -7.05
CA TRP A 121 -34.77 -18.24 -8.10
C TRP A 121 -35.77 -19.29 -7.60
N LYS A 122 -35.30 -20.32 -6.88
CA LYS A 122 -36.18 -21.37 -6.34
C LYS A 122 -37.17 -20.82 -5.32
N ASN A 123 -36.72 -19.95 -4.42
CA ASN A 123 -37.58 -19.30 -3.43
C ASN A 123 -38.62 -18.39 -4.11
N TYR A 124 -38.22 -17.64 -5.15
CA TYR A 124 -39.14 -16.80 -5.92
C TYR A 124 -40.18 -17.63 -6.69
N ASP A 125 -39.76 -18.71 -7.36
CA ASP A 125 -40.67 -19.59 -8.09
C ASP A 125 -41.63 -20.32 -7.15
N GLN A 126 -41.17 -20.74 -5.97
CA GLN A 126 -42.01 -21.30 -4.91
C GLN A 126 -42.99 -20.26 -4.34
N LEU A 127 -42.58 -18.99 -4.17
CA LEU A 127 -43.46 -17.91 -3.77
C LEU A 127 -44.52 -17.59 -4.84
N ARG A 128 -44.14 -17.66 -6.11
CA ARG A 128 -45.03 -17.39 -7.26
C ARG A 128 -46.04 -18.52 -7.48
N ARG A 129 -45.61 -19.77 -7.32
CA ARG A 129 -46.46 -20.96 -7.52
C ARG A 129 -47.22 -21.37 -6.26
N GLY A 130 -46.74 -20.96 -5.09
CA GLY A 130 -47.42 -21.16 -3.82
C GLY A 130 -48.69 -20.31 -3.74
N LYS A 131 -49.78 -20.89 -3.23
CA LYS A 131 -51.01 -20.17 -2.88
C LYS A 131 -50.76 -19.33 -1.62
N ASN A 132 -49.96 -18.28 -1.75
CA ASN A 132 -49.67 -17.38 -0.65
C ASN A 132 -50.88 -16.49 -0.40
N ARG A 133 -51.58 -16.77 0.70
CA ARG A 133 -52.66 -15.91 1.22
C ARG A 133 -52.01 -14.62 1.72
N GLY A 134 -52.40 -13.48 1.16
CA GLY A 134 -51.88 -12.17 1.56
C GLY A 134 -52.15 -11.88 3.04
N VAL A 135 -51.26 -11.12 3.68
CA VAL A 135 -51.45 -10.66 5.05
C VAL A 135 -52.32 -9.40 5.02
N GLN A 136 -53.50 -9.47 5.64
CA GLN A 136 -54.42 -8.35 5.76
C GLN A 136 -54.05 -7.52 7.00
N ILE A 137 -53.76 -6.24 6.81
CA ILE A 137 -53.45 -5.32 7.92
C ILE A 137 -54.78 -4.92 8.56
N GLN A 138 -55.03 -5.31 9.82
CA GLN A 138 -56.16 -4.80 10.60
C GLN A 138 -55.85 -3.35 10.99
N GLN A 139 -56.65 -2.40 10.48
CA GLN A 139 -56.62 -1.04 10.98
C GLN A 139 -57.19 -1.01 12.39
N VAL A 140 -56.37 -0.55 13.33
CA VAL A 140 -56.79 -0.29 14.71
C VAL A 140 -57.46 1.09 14.72
N LYS A 141 -58.63 1.17 15.34
CA LYS A 141 -59.50 2.35 15.41
C LYS A 141 -59.09 3.30 16.52
#